data_AF-T0Z6S7-F1
#
_entry.id   AF-T0Z6S7-F1
#
_cell.length_a   1.000
_cell.length_b   1.000
_cell.length_c   1.000
_cell.angle_alpha   90.00
_cell.angle_beta   90.00
_cell.angle_gamma   90.00
#
_symmetry.space_group_name_H-M   'P 1'
#
loop_
_entity.id
_entity.type
_entity.pdbx_description
1 polymer ?
#
loop_
_entity_poly.entity_id
_entity_poly.type
_entity_poly.pdbx_seq_one_letter_code
_entity_poly.pdbx_strand_id
1 'polypeptide(L)'
;MILVRRKGATWYQASFLRRVQPTALLALLFTLVVMFALEGNAFVQFPVTVLRVAAPLLAYFALMFLISYLLAWKLGFGYRDTATTAFTASSNNFELAIAVAVATFGLTSSQAFATVVGPL
;
A
#
# COMPACT_ATOMS: atom_id res chain seq x y z
N MET A 1 17.05 -11.37 -15.18
CA MET A 1 18.36 -11.29 -14.49
C MET A 1 19.52 -10.80 -15.40
N ILE A 2 19.27 -9.97 -16.43
CA ILE A 2 20.33 -9.56 -17.38
C ILE A 2 21.30 -8.52 -16.75
N LEU A 3 20.80 -7.59 -15.94
CA LEU A 3 21.64 -6.55 -15.29
C LEU A 3 22.61 -7.12 -14.24
N VAL A 4 22.17 -8.11 -13.46
CA VAL A 4 23.01 -8.76 -12.42
C VAL A 4 24.17 -9.51 -13.08
N ARG A 5 23.92 -10.20 -14.20
CA ARG A 5 24.95 -10.90 -14.96
C ARG A 5 25.98 -9.96 -15.60
N ARG A 6 25.61 -8.72 -15.98
CA ARG A 6 26.52 -7.77 -16.65
C ARG A 6 27.31 -6.86 -15.71
N LYS A 7 26.76 -6.49 -14.55
CA LYS A 7 27.40 -5.53 -13.63
C LYS A 7 27.66 -6.07 -12.22
N GLY A 8 27.29 -7.32 -11.96
CA GLY A 8 27.45 -7.95 -10.66
C GLY A 8 26.33 -7.59 -9.68
N ALA A 9 26.05 -8.50 -8.73
CA ALA A 9 25.00 -8.33 -7.72
C ALA A 9 25.29 -7.15 -6.77
N THR A 10 26.56 -6.88 -6.49
CA THR A 10 27.01 -5.77 -5.63
C THR A 10 26.73 -4.40 -6.24
N TRP A 11 26.97 -4.20 -7.54
CA TRP A 11 26.62 -2.95 -8.22
C TRP A 11 25.10 -2.73 -8.27
N TYR A 12 24.33 -3.81 -8.50
CA TYR A 12 22.87 -3.76 -8.54
C TYR A 12 22.29 -3.33 -7.18
N GLN A 13 22.77 -3.92 -6.08
CA GLN A 13 22.30 -3.57 -4.73
C GLN A 13 22.79 -2.20 -4.26
N ALA A 14 24.09 -1.89 -4.43
CA ALA A 14 24.70 -0.70 -3.83
C ALA A 14 24.41 0.59 -4.62
N SER A 15 24.29 0.51 -5.95
CA SER A 15 24.15 1.71 -6.80
C SER A 15 22.79 1.82 -7.48
N PHE A 16 22.30 0.73 -8.07
CA PHE A 16 21.08 0.78 -8.87
C PHE A 16 19.82 0.83 -7.99
N LEU A 17 19.64 -0.14 -7.08
CA LEU A 17 18.48 -0.17 -6.18
C LEU A 17 18.38 1.10 -5.32
N ARG A 18 19.51 1.58 -4.78
CA ARG A 18 19.54 2.79 -3.94
C ARG A 18 19.09 4.05 -4.70
N ARG A 19 19.31 4.12 -6.02
CA ARG A 19 18.85 5.24 -6.87
C ARG A 19 17.39 5.11 -7.30
N VAL A 20 16.90 3.89 -7.52
CA VAL A 20 15.52 3.62 -7.99
C VAL A 20 14.51 3.59 -6.83
N GLN A 21 14.95 3.27 -5.61
CA GLN A 21 14.08 3.27 -4.43
C GLN A 21 13.30 4.57 -4.22
N PRO A 22 13.91 5.78 -4.25
CA PRO A 22 13.15 7.02 -4.08
C PRO A 22 12.20 7.32 -5.25
N THR A 23 12.49 6.86 -6.47
CA THR A 23 11.59 7.09 -7.61
C THR A 23 10.29 6.29 -7.50
N ALA A 24 10.33 5.09 -6.91
CA ALA A 24 9.12 4.30 -6.66
C ALA A 24 8.19 5.01 -5.65
N LEU A 25 8.75 5.55 -4.56
CA LEU A 25 7.98 6.30 -3.57
C LEU A 25 7.39 7.59 -4.16
N LEU A 26 8.14 8.28 -5.02
CA LEU A 26 7.64 9.45 -5.76
C LEU A 26 6.50 9.09 -6.72
N ALA A 27 6.61 7.98 -7.46
CA ALA A 27 5.57 7.51 -8.35
C ALA A 27 4.28 7.13 -7.58
N LEU A 28 4.43 6.44 -6.46
CA LEU A 28 3.33 6.08 -5.56
C LEU A 28 2.59 7.34 -5.06
N LEU A 29 3.35 8.31 -4.55
CA LEU A 29 2.80 9.56 -4.02
C LEU A 29 2.14 10.39 -5.13
N PHE A 30 2.74 10.42 -6.31
CA PHE A 30 2.16 11.09 -7.48
C PHE A 30 0.81 10.46 -7.86
N THR A 31 0.73 9.13 -7.96
CA THR A 31 -0.53 8.43 -8.24
C THR A 31 -1.58 8.74 -7.19
N LEU A 32 -1.21 8.74 -5.90
CA LEU A 32 -2.11 9.09 -4.81
C LEU A 32 -2.65 10.51 -4.98
N VAL A 33 -1.78 11.50 -5.19
CA VAL A 33 -2.20 12.90 -5.38
C VAL A 33 -3.12 13.06 -6.59
N VAL A 34 -2.80 12.42 -7.72
CA VAL A 34 -3.64 12.47 -8.93
C VAL A 34 -5.01 11.85 -8.67
N MET A 35 -5.05 10.68 -8.01
CA MET A 35 -6.29 9.99 -7.70
C MET A 35 -7.19 10.83 -6.79
N PHE A 36 -6.64 11.43 -5.73
CA PHE A 36 -7.36 12.35 -4.86
C PHE A 36 -7.78 13.64 -5.56
N ALA A 37 -7.00 14.16 -6.51
CA ALA A 37 -7.35 15.36 -7.26
C ALA A 37 -8.53 15.11 -8.22
N LEU A 38 -8.57 13.94 -8.87
CA LEU A 38 -9.65 13.55 -9.78
C LEU A 38 -10.96 13.26 -9.02
N GLU A 39 -10.88 12.59 -7.87
CA GLU A 39 -12.05 12.20 -7.07
C GLU A 39 -12.36 13.19 -5.93
N GLY A 40 -11.59 14.27 -5.80
CA GLY A 40 -11.63 15.17 -4.64
C GLY A 40 -12.99 15.84 -4.41
N ASN A 41 -13.76 16.08 -5.47
CA ASN A 41 -15.12 16.59 -5.34
C ASN A 41 -16.06 15.57 -4.67
N ALA A 42 -15.91 14.28 -4.96
CA ALA A 42 -16.70 13.23 -4.32
C ALA A 42 -16.33 13.08 -2.83
N PHE A 43 -15.05 13.25 -2.48
CA PHE A 43 -14.59 13.26 -1.08
C PHE A 43 -15.23 14.38 -0.25
N VAL A 44 -15.35 15.58 -0.83
CA VAL A 44 -15.95 16.74 -0.15
C VAL A 44 -17.48 16.65 -0.10
N GLN A 45 -18.12 16.12 -1.15
CA GLN A 45 -19.58 16.02 -1.22
C GLN A 45 -20.16 14.86 -0.40
N PHE A 46 -19.42 13.76 -0.23
CA PHE A 46 -19.89 12.55 0.48
C PHE A 46 -18.95 12.10 1.61
N PRO A 47 -18.70 12.94 2.63
CA PRO A 47 -17.74 12.63 3.69
C PRO A 47 -18.12 11.40 4.51
N VAL A 48 -19.42 11.17 4.73
CA VAL A 48 -19.93 10.00 5.47
C VAL A 48 -19.62 8.70 4.73
N THR A 49 -19.72 8.70 3.40
CA THR A 49 -19.41 7.52 2.57
C THR A 49 -17.94 7.17 2.67
N VAL A 50 -17.05 8.17 2.58
CA VAL A 50 -15.60 7.99 2.74
C VAL A 50 -15.26 7.42 4.12
N LEU A 51 -15.83 8.01 5.19
CA LEU A 51 -15.65 7.52 6.56
C LEU A 51 -16.12 6.08 6.74
N ARG A 52 -17.23 5.69 6.09
CA ARG A 52 -17.78 4.34 6.16
C ARG A 52 -16.89 3.30 5.47
N VAL A 53 -16.10 3.70 4.48
CA VAL A 53 -15.11 2.83 3.82
C VAL A 53 -13.77 2.85 4.56
N ALA A 54 -13.34 4.00 5.06
CA ALA A 54 -12.10 4.15 5.82
C ALA A 54 -12.14 3.44 7.18
N ALA A 55 -13.28 3.47 7.88
CA ALA A 55 -13.43 2.86 9.20
C ALA A 55 -13.13 1.34 9.22
N PRO A 56 -13.74 0.49 8.37
CA PRO A 56 -13.42 -0.93 8.36
C PRO A 56 -11.97 -1.19 7.96
N LEU A 57 -11.38 -0.33 7.12
CA LEU A 57 -9.99 -0.49 6.73
C LEU A 57 -9.00 -0.16 7.85
N LEU A 58 -9.24 0.93 8.57
CA LEU A 58 -8.48 1.29 9.77
C LEU A 58 -8.63 0.22 10.86
N ALA A 59 -9.84 -0.31 11.03
CA ALA A 59 -10.09 -1.41 11.95
C ALA A 59 -9.31 -2.67 11.54
N TYR A 60 -9.32 -3.03 10.25
CA TYR A 60 -8.53 -4.14 9.71
C TYR A 60 -7.03 -3.94 9.95
N PHE A 61 -6.51 -2.75 9.61
CA PHE A 61 -5.11 -2.41 9.82
C PHE A 61 -4.71 -2.52 11.30
N ALA A 62 -5.48 -1.91 12.20
CA ALA A 62 -5.22 -1.95 13.63
C ALA A 62 -5.29 -3.38 14.17
N LEU A 63 -6.31 -4.15 13.77
CA LEU A 63 -6.46 -5.54 14.17
C LEU A 63 -5.28 -6.39 13.73
N MET A 64 -4.91 -6.34 12.44
CA MET A 64 -3.78 -7.08 11.90
C MET A 64 -2.47 -6.65 12.54
N PHE A 65 -2.25 -5.34 12.69
CA PHE A 65 -1.05 -4.81 13.35
C PHE A 65 -0.94 -5.31 14.78
N LEU A 66 -2.01 -5.22 15.58
CA LEU A 66 -1.99 -5.68 16.97
C LEU A 66 -1.80 -7.20 17.06
N ILE A 67 -2.49 -7.99 16.23
CA ILE A 67 -2.33 -9.45 16.24
C ILE A 67 -0.88 -9.82 15.90
N SER A 68 -0.33 -9.28 14.81
CA SER A 68 1.05 -9.57 14.40
C SER A 68 2.08 -9.07 15.42
N TYR A 69 1.86 -7.89 15.99
CA TYR A 69 2.72 -7.33 17.03
C TYR A 69 2.72 -8.20 18.30
N LEU A 70 1.54 -8.53 18.81
CA LEU A 70 1.39 -9.34 20.02
C LEU A 70 1.95 -10.75 19.83
N LEU A 71 1.77 -11.33 18.64
CA LEU A 71 2.31 -12.66 18.33
C LEU A 71 3.85 -12.63 18.30
N ALA A 72 4.45 -11.67 17.61
CA ALA A 72 5.89 -11.52 17.55
C ALA A 72 6.49 -11.19 18.94
N TRP A 73 5.83 -10.33 19.72
CA TRP A 73 6.24 -10.03 21.09
C TRP A 73 6.16 -11.27 21.99
N LYS A 74 5.07 -12.06 21.92
CA LYS A 74 4.92 -13.31 22.68
C LYS A 74 5.96 -14.38 22.29
N LEU A 75 6.42 -14.37 21.05
CA LEU A 75 7.49 -15.26 20.57
C LEU A 75 8.89 -14.80 21.00
N GLY A 76 9.01 -13.65 21.70
CA GLY A 76 10.27 -13.15 22.25
C GLY A 76 11.13 -12.37 21.26
N PHE A 77 10.57 -11.93 20.12
CA PHE A 77 11.30 -11.08 19.18
C PHE A 77 11.59 -9.70 19.78
N GLY A 78 12.72 -9.09 19.38
CA GLY A 78 13.05 -7.73 19.79
C GLY A 78 12.04 -6.71 19.25
N TYR A 79 12.00 -5.51 19.85
CA TYR A 79 11.08 -4.44 19.42
C TYR A 79 11.23 -4.09 17.94
N ARG A 80 12.47 -4.05 17.44
CA ARG A 80 12.78 -3.71 16.04
C ARG A 80 12.16 -4.71 15.07
N ASP A 81 12.27 -6.00 15.35
CA ASP A 81 11.75 -7.06 14.48
C ASP A 81 10.23 -7.17 14.62
N THR A 82 9.72 -7.05 15.84
CA THR A 82 8.28 -7.07 16.11
C THR A 82 7.55 -5.92 15.40
N ALA A 83 8.09 -4.71 15.44
CA ALA A 83 7.51 -3.55 14.77
C ALA A 83 7.57 -3.69 13.24
N THR A 84 8.71 -4.12 12.68
CA THR A 84 8.83 -4.29 11.22
C THR A 84 7.92 -5.39 10.70
N THR A 85 7.82 -6.52 11.40
CA THR A 85 6.87 -7.59 11.07
C THR A 85 5.43 -7.12 11.17
N ALA A 86 5.05 -6.41 12.23
CA ALA A 86 3.68 -5.90 12.39
C ALA A 86 3.29 -4.94 11.27
N PHE A 87 4.14 -3.97 10.93
CA PHE A 87 3.89 -3.06 9.81
C PHE A 87 3.84 -3.77 8.46
N THR A 88 4.68 -4.79 8.26
CA THR A 88 4.69 -5.55 7.01
C THR A 88 3.41 -6.37 6.87
N ALA A 89 2.95 -7.02 7.94
CA ALA A 89 1.75 -7.85 7.94
C ALA A 89 0.45 -7.04 7.82
N SER A 90 0.42 -5.81 8.33
CA SER A 90 -0.73 -4.91 8.22
C SER A 90 -0.76 -4.11 6.91
N SER A 91 0.35 -4.09 6.15
CA SER A 91 0.45 -3.32 4.90
C SER A 91 -0.23 -4.06 3.74
N ASN A 92 -1.06 -3.34 2.98
CA ASN A 92 -1.68 -3.84 1.76
C ASN A 92 -1.06 -3.18 0.53
N ASN A 93 -1.25 -3.79 -0.64
CA ASN A 93 -0.84 -3.23 -1.92
C ASN A 93 -2.06 -2.67 -2.67
N PHE A 94 -2.38 -1.40 -2.42
CA PHE A 94 -3.54 -0.73 -3.02
C PHE A 94 -3.42 -0.66 -4.55
N GLU A 95 -2.22 -0.47 -5.09
CA GLU A 95 -1.98 -0.37 -6.54
C GLU A 95 -2.39 -1.68 -7.23
N LEU A 96 -2.00 -2.81 -6.65
CA LEU A 96 -2.41 -4.12 -7.14
C LEU A 96 -3.92 -4.33 -6.98
N ALA A 97 -4.51 -3.89 -5.87
CA ALA A 97 -5.95 -4.02 -5.64
C ALA A 97 -6.79 -3.26 -6.69
N ILE A 98 -6.40 -2.02 -7.00
CA ILE A 98 -7.03 -1.20 -8.05
C ILE A 98 -6.83 -1.87 -9.41
N ALA A 99 -5.61 -2.29 -9.74
CA ALA A 99 -5.32 -2.94 -11.02
C ALA A 99 -6.18 -4.20 -11.23
N VAL A 100 -6.32 -5.04 -10.19
CA VAL A 100 -7.16 -6.24 -10.25
C VAL A 100 -8.64 -5.88 -10.36
N ALA A 101 -9.13 -4.91 -9.59
CA ALA A 101 -10.54 -4.50 -9.65
C ALA A 101 -10.92 -3.93 -11.03
N VAL A 102 -10.06 -3.08 -11.60
CA VAL A 102 -10.25 -2.54 -12.95
C VAL A 102 -10.17 -3.65 -14.00
N ALA A 103 -9.22 -4.58 -13.88
CA ALA A 103 -9.05 -5.66 -14.84
C ALA A 103 -10.20 -6.68 -14.82
N THR A 104 -10.82 -6.92 -13.66
CA THR A 104 -11.86 -7.94 -13.48
C THR A 104 -13.28 -7.38 -13.65
N PHE A 105 -13.55 -6.19 -13.13
CA PHE A 105 -14.89 -5.60 -13.10
C PHE A 105 -15.06 -4.43 -14.08
N GLY A 106 -13.97 -3.91 -14.65
CA GLY A 106 -13.98 -2.75 -15.54
C GLY A 106 -13.94 -1.42 -14.80
N LEU A 107 -13.49 -0.37 -15.49
CA LEU A 107 -13.26 0.97 -14.94
C LEU A 107 -14.51 1.64 -14.35
N THR A 108 -15.69 1.36 -14.90
CA THR A 108 -16.96 2.00 -14.51
C THR A 108 -17.70 1.23 -13.41
N SER A 109 -17.12 0.13 -12.92
CA SER A 109 -17.75 -0.69 -11.89
C SER A 109 -17.68 -0.03 -10.52
N SER A 110 -18.69 -0.30 -9.69
CA SER A 110 -18.73 0.18 -8.30
C SER A 110 -17.58 -0.39 -7.46
N GLN A 111 -17.06 -1.56 -7.84
CA GLN A 111 -15.90 -2.21 -7.25
C GLN A 111 -14.62 -1.44 -7.54
N ALA A 112 -14.36 -1.10 -8.82
CA ALA A 112 -13.20 -0.29 -9.19
C ALA A 112 -13.26 1.11 -8.55
N PHE A 113 -14.43 1.74 -8.56
CA PHE A 113 -14.65 3.01 -7.86
C PHE A 113 -14.39 2.92 -6.35
N ALA A 114 -14.86 1.85 -5.69
CA ALA A 114 -14.59 1.63 -4.27
C ALA A 114 -13.09 1.43 -3.97
N THR A 115 -12.32 0.83 -4.89
CA THR A 115 -10.86 0.73 -4.72
C THR A 115 -10.10 2.04 -4.95
N VAL A 116 -10.70 2.98 -5.69
CA VAL A 116 -10.11 4.28 -6.04
C VAL A 116 -10.51 5.37 -5.03
N VAL A 117 -11.75 5.34 -4.53
CA VAL A 117 -12.29 6.35 -3.59
C VAL A 117 -12.22 5.89 -2.14
N GLY A 118 -12.24 4.58 -1.90
CA GLY A 118 -11.94 4.04 -0.59
C GLY A 118 -10.45 4.22 -0.30
N PRO A 119 -10.06 4.80 0.85
CA PRO A 119 -8.71 4.60 1.32
C PRO A 119 -8.60 3.09 1.61
N LEU A 120 -7.82 2.38 0.79
CA LEU A 120 -7.41 0.98 0.96
C LEU A 120 -5.96 0.88 1.43
#